data_AF-A0A1G7JS83-F1
#
_entry.id   AF-A0A1G7JS83-F1
#
_cell.length_a   1.000
_cell.length_b   1.000
_cell.length_c   1.000
_cell.angle_alpha   90.00
_cell.angle_beta   90.00
_cell.angle_gamma   90.00
#
_symmetry.space_group_name_H-M   'P 1'
#
loop_
_entity.id
_entity.type
_entity.pdbx_description
1 polymer ?
#
loop_
_entity_poly.entity_id
_entity_poly.type
_entity_poly.pdbx_seq_one_letter_code
_entity_poly.pdbx_strand_id
1 'polypeptide(L)'
;MAKKSEIRKNTKFYKQEMRKWELRILILLILIIIGIGCFYLLHLKANNWIFSNLPLNTYDFSKLTFLSPFVFYLTFSVKQFNHYKKQLDLYKLKATDFELISQIRLLEK
;
A
#
# COMPACT_ATOMS: atom_id res chain seq x y z
N MET A 1 23.88 -17.25 -19.23
CA MET A 1 23.37 -15.87 -19.46
C MET A 1 21.85 -15.74 -19.27
N ALA A 2 21.03 -16.73 -19.70
CA ALA A 2 19.57 -16.69 -19.59
C ALA A 2 18.97 -16.43 -18.18
N LYS A 3 19.55 -17.02 -17.11
CA LYS A 3 19.08 -16.80 -15.73
C LYS A 3 19.26 -15.35 -15.24
N LYS A 4 20.32 -14.65 -15.65
CA LYS A 4 20.58 -13.26 -15.22
C LYS A 4 19.61 -12.27 -15.86
N SER A 5 19.24 -12.49 -17.13
CA SER A 5 18.21 -11.70 -17.82
C SER A 5 16.82 -11.92 -17.22
N GLU A 6 16.50 -13.15 -16.82
CA GLU A 6 15.23 -13.51 -16.19
C GLU A 6 15.06 -12.85 -14.81
N ILE A 7 16.10 -12.91 -13.97
CA ILE A 7 16.12 -12.21 -12.67
C ILE A 7 15.90 -10.71 -12.88
N ARG A 8 16.61 -10.08 -13.82
CA ARG A 8 16.47 -8.64 -14.10
C ARG A 8 15.07 -8.26 -14.61
N LYS A 9 14.45 -9.12 -15.43
CA LYS A 9 13.06 -8.94 -15.90
C LYS A 9 12.08 -9.02 -14.73
N ASN A 10 12.23 -10.02 -13.87
CA ASN A 10 11.37 -10.22 -12.71
C ASN A 10 11.50 -9.08 -11.69
N THR A 11 12.72 -8.61 -11.40
CA THR A 11 12.95 -7.45 -10.52
C THR A 11 12.24 -6.19 -11.04
N LYS A 12 12.28 -5.92 -12.36
CA LYS A 12 11.57 -4.79 -12.97
C LYS A 12 10.06 -4.94 -12.82
N PHE A 13 9.52 -6.13 -13.07
CA PHE A 13 8.10 -6.42 -12.92
C PHE A 13 7.62 -6.17 -11.48
N TYR A 14 8.29 -6.76 -10.48
CA TYR A 14 7.92 -6.58 -9.08
C TYR A 14 8.03 -5.13 -8.62
N LYS A 15 9.03 -4.39 -9.10
CA LYS A 15 9.16 -2.95 -8.81
C LYS A 15 8.01 -2.14 -9.40
N GLN A 16 7.55 -2.47 -10.60
CA GLN A 16 6.40 -1.81 -11.23
C GLN A 16 5.09 -2.13 -10.50
N GLU A 17 4.85 -3.40 -10.16
CA GLU A 17 3.67 -3.80 -9.39
C GLU A 17 3.66 -3.14 -8.01
N MET A 18 4.79 -3.11 -7.31
CA MET A 18 4.90 -2.43 -6.01
C MET A 18 4.49 -0.96 -6.09
N ARG A 19 4.94 -0.22 -7.11
CA ARG A 19 4.54 1.19 -7.35
C ARG A 19 3.04 1.35 -7.61
N LYS A 20 2.41 0.41 -8.33
CA LYS A 20 0.97 0.45 -8.57
C LYS A 20 0.20 0.31 -7.26
N TRP A 21 0.61 -0.63 -6.40
CA TRP A 21 -0.04 -0.83 -5.09
C TRP A 21 0.19 0.32 -4.13
N GLU A 22 1.40 0.91 -4.13
CA GLU A 22 1.71 2.12 -3.38
C GLU A 22 0.78 3.29 -3.76
N LEU A 23 0.59 3.53 -5.05
CA LEU A 23 -0.31 4.57 -5.55
C LEU A 23 -1.77 4.30 -5.18
N ARG A 24 -2.22 3.04 -5.22
CA ARG A 24 -3.57 2.66 -4.75
C ARG A 24 -3.76 2.92 -3.26
N ILE A 25 -2.77 2.59 -2.42
CA ILE A 25 -2.79 2.87 -0.97
C ILE A 25 -2.92 4.38 -0.74
N LEU A 26 -2.13 5.18 -1.45
CA LEU A 26 -2.16 6.63 -1.32
C LEU A 26 -3.51 7.22 -1.73
N ILE A 27 -4.09 6.78 -2.85
CA ILE A 27 -5.41 7.20 -3.29
C ILE A 27 -6.48 6.83 -2.25
N LEU A 28 -6.44 5.61 -1.71
CA LEU A 28 -7.40 5.17 -0.70
C LEU A 28 -7.32 5.97 0.59
N LEU A 29 -6.11 6.30 1.04
CA LEU A 29 -5.92 7.16 2.20
C LEU A 29 -6.54 8.54 1.97
N ILE A 30 -6.30 9.14 0.81
CA ILE A 30 -6.90 10.44 0.44
C ILE A 30 -8.42 10.34 0.43
N LEU A 31 -8.99 9.30 -0.18
CA LEU A 31 -10.45 9.09 -0.22
C LEU A 31 -11.07 8.92 1.17
N ILE A 32 -10.40 8.19 2.06
CA ILE A 32 -10.87 8.02 3.45
C ILE A 32 -10.86 9.36 4.18
N ILE A 33 -9.78 10.15 4.06
CA ILE A 33 -9.68 11.47 4.69
C ILE A 33 -10.77 12.41 4.18
N ILE A 34 -10.98 12.45 2.86
CA ILE A 34 -12.06 13.24 2.24
C ILE A 34 -13.43 12.77 2.75
N GLY A 35 -13.66 11.45 2.84
CA GLY A 35 -14.90 10.89 3.34
C GLY A 35 -15.20 11.27 4.78
N ILE A 36 -14.20 11.22 5.67
CA ILE A 36 -14.32 11.66 7.06
C ILE A 36 -14.59 13.18 7.12
N GLY A 37 -13.86 13.97 6.33
CA GLY A 37 -14.04 15.42 6.25
C GLY A 37 -15.44 15.80 5.78
N CYS A 38 -15.94 15.18 4.72
CA CYS A 38 -17.31 15.38 4.23
C CYS A 38 -18.34 15.00 5.30
N PHE A 39 -18.16 13.88 6.00
CA PHE A 39 -19.04 13.48 7.08
C PHE A 39 -19.09 14.53 8.19
N TYR A 40 -17.94 15.06 8.59
CA TYR A 40 -17.83 16.10 9.61
C TYR A 40 -18.51 17.41 9.17
N LEU A 41 -18.31 17.85 7.92
CA LEU A 41 -18.97 19.03 7.37
C LEU A 41 -20.49 18.88 7.30
N LEU A 42 -20.99 17.70 6.91
CA LEU A 42 -22.43 17.40 6.91
C LEU A 42 -23.00 17.42 8.32
N HIS A 43 -22.26 16.86 9.29
CA HIS A 43 -22.66 16.85 10.70
C HIS A 43 -22.69 18.26 11.30
N LEU A 44 -21.70 19.10 10.99
CA LEU A 44 -21.70 20.52 11.36
C LEU A 44 -22.89 21.28 10.77
N LYS A 45 -23.18 21.07 9.48
CA LYS A 45 -24.33 21.71 8.83
C LYS A 45 -25.66 21.28 9.47
N ALA A 46 -25.80 20.01 9.84
CA ALA A 46 -27.00 19.50 10.51
C ALA A 46 -27.20 20.13 11.91
N ASN A 47 -26.13 20.53 12.59
CA ASN A 47 -26.16 21.18 13.90
C ASN A 47 -26.01 22.71 13.82
N ASN A 48 -26.38 23.32 12.70
CA ASN A 48 -26.32 24.78 12.48
C ASN A 48 -24.94 25.40 12.78
N TRP A 49 -23.85 24.67 12.55
CA TRP A 49 -22.47 25.10 12.80
C TRP A 49 -22.15 25.43 14.27
N ILE A 50 -22.98 24.97 15.22
CA ILE A 50 -22.77 25.20 16.65
C ILE A 50 -21.83 24.12 17.21
N PHE A 51 -20.55 24.47 17.33
CA PHE A 51 -19.49 23.56 17.82
C PHE A 51 -19.71 23.04 19.25
N SER A 52 -20.39 23.82 20.09
CA SER A 52 -20.65 23.50 21.51
C SER A 52 -21.71 22.43 21.72
N ASN A 53 -22.56 22.15 20.71
CA ASN A 53 -23.64 21.16 20.77
C ASN A 53 -23.36 19.93 19.91
N LEU A 54 -22.08 19.54 19.75
CA LEU A 54 -21.68 18.31 19.07
C LEU A 54 -21.41 17.18 20.08
N PRO A 55 -22.44 16.53 20.67
CA PRO A 55 -22.22 15.23 21.28
C PRO A 55 -21.98 14.26 20.11
N LEU A 56 -20.70 13.96 19.83
CA LEU A 56 -20.33 12.87 18.94
C LEU A 56 -20.79 11.56 19.59
N ASN A 57 -22.01 11.15 19.29
CA ASN A 57 -22.61 9.97 19.87
C ASN A 57 -22.13 8.73 19.11
N THR A 58 -22.12 7.57 19.76
CA THR A 58 -21.66 6.30 19.17
C THR A 58 -22.46 5.93 17.90
N TYR A 59 -23.71 6.39 17.82
CA TYR A 59 -24.58 6.27 16.64
C TYR A 59 -24.13 7.08 15.42
N ASP A 60 -23.30 8.10 15.59
CA ASP A 60 -22.73 8.83 14.45
C ASP A 60 -21.47 8.14 13.93
N PHE A 61 -20.72 7.45 14.79
CA PHE A 61 -19.61 6.59 14.37
C PHE A 61 -20.08 5.37 13.58
N SER A 62 -21.26 4.81 13.88
CA SER A 62 -21.82 3.72 13.07
C SER A 62 -22.16 4.17 11.64
N LYS A 63 -22.39 5.46 11.40
CA LYS A 63 -22.58 5.98 10.04
C LYS A 63 -21.28 5.94 9.24
N LEU A 64 -20.11 6.11 9.87
CA LEU A 64 -18.80 5.96 9.22
C LEU A 64 -18.52 4.53 8.71
N THR A 65 -19.39 3.55 9.01
CA THR A 65 -19.32 2.19 8.44
C THR A 65 -19.39 2.20 6.91
N PHE A 66 -19.91 3.26 6.26
CA PHE A 66 -19.81 3.41 4.80
C PHE A 66 -18.36 3.45 4.30
N LEU A 67 -17.39 3.82 5.16
CA LEU A 67 -15.96 3.78 4.85
C LEU A 67 -15.36 2.38 4.95
N SER A 68 -16.09 1.40 5.51
CA SER A 68 -15.59 0.04 5.72
C SER A 68 -15.07 -0.64 4.44
N PRO A 69 -15.67 -0.48 3.23
CA PRO A 69 -15.10 -1.07 2.02
C PRO A 69 -13.75 -0.44 1.66
N PHE A 70 -13.57 0.86 1.93
CA PHE A 70 -12.31 1.56 1.68
C PHE A 70 -11.23 1.10 2.65
N VAL A 71 -11.55 0.94 3.93
CA VAL A 71 -10.62 0.42 4.95
C VAL A 71 -10.25 -1.03 4.66
N PHE A 72 -11.22 -1.86 4.26
CA PHE A 72 -10.98 -3.23 3.85
C PHE A 72 -10.05 -3.29 2.63
N TYR A 73 -10.35 -2.50 1.59
CA TYR A 73 -9.56 -2.47 0.37
C TYR A 73 -8.16 -1.87 0.60
N LEU A 74 -8.02 -0.91 1.53
CA LEU A 74 -6.72 -0.41 1.99
C LEU A 74 -5.89 -1.52 2.63
N THR A 75 -6.50 -2.28 3.54
CA THR A 75 -5.85 -3.42 4.20
C THR A 75 -5.40 -4.47 3.18
N PHE A 76 -6.27 -4.79 2.21
CA PHE A 76 -5.92 -5.66 1.10
C PHE A 76 -4.76 -5.12 0.27
N SER A 77 -4.79 -3.84 -0.09
CA SER A 77 -3.74 -3.19 -0.89
C SER A 77 -2.38 -3.21 -0.18
N VAL A 78 -2.36 -2.98 1.14
CA VAL A 78 -1.15 -3.09 1.96
C VAL A 78 -0.62 -4.53 1.98
N LYS A 79 -1.50 -5.54 2.11
CA LYS A 79 -1.08 -6.95 2.04
C LYS A 79 -0.44 -7.28 0.69
N GLN A 80 -1.03 -6.81 -0.42
CA GLN A 80 -0.48 -7.01 -1.76
C GLN A 80 0.88 -6.31 -1.92
N PHE A 81 0.98 -5.04 -1.50
CA PHE A 81 2.25 -4.31 -1.50
C PHE A 81 3.35 -5.08 -0.75
N ASN A 82 3.06 -5.56 0.46
CA ASN A 82 4.01 -6.32 1.27
C ASN A 82 4.40 -7.66 0.62
N HIS A 83 3.45 -8.34 -0.02
CA HIS A 83 3.74 -9.55 -0.79
C HIS A 83 4.75 -9.28 -1.92
N TYR A 84 4.50 -8.27 -2.75
CA TYR A 84 5.40 -7.93 -3.85
C TYR A 84 6.75 -7.40 -3.39
N LYS A 85 6.79 -6.64 -2.30
CA LYS A 85 8.04 -6.20 -1.66
C LYS A 85 8.89 -7.38 -1.21
N LYS A 86 8.28 -8.36 -0.52
CA LYS A 86 8.97 -9.59 -0.08
C LYS A 86 9.54 -10.37 -1.28
N GLN A 87 8.79 -10.50 -2.36
CA GLN A 87 9.27 -11.16 -3.58
C GLN A 87 10.45 -10.40 -4.19
N LEU A 88 10.34 -9.08 -4.32
CA LEU A 88 11.41 -8.24 -4.85
C LEU A 88 12.73 -8.42 -4.08
N ASP A 89 12.65 -8.45 -2.75
CA ASP A 89 13.82 -8.61 -1.89
C ASP A 89 14.45 -10.01 -2.04
N LEU A 90 13.64 -11.07 -2.16
CA LEU A 90 14.14 -12.42 -2.48
C LEU A 90 14.87 -12.46 -3.83
N TYR A 91 14.37 -11.77 -4.85
CA TYR A 91 15.03 -11.72 -6.16
C TYR A 91 16.33 -10.91 -6.13
N LYS A 92 16.42 -9.85 -5.32
CA LYS A 92 17.67 -9.10 -5.12
C LYS A 92 18.73 -9.94 -4.41
N LEU A 93 18.33 -10.72 -3.39
CA LEU A 93 19.22 -11.65 -2.71
C LEU A 93 19.77 -12.69 -3.70
N LYS A 94 18.90 -13.36 -4.45
CA LYS A 94 19.32 -14.31 -5.50
C LYS A 94 20.26 -13.68 -6.53
N ALA A 95 20.03 -12.43 -6.92
CA ALA A 95 20.92 -11.73 -7.85
C ALA A 95 22.34 -11.55 -7.27
N THR A 96 22.40 -11.18 -5.99
CA THR A 96 23.66 -10.97 -5.24
C THR A 96 24.43 -12.27 -5.08
N ASP A 97 23.76 -13.36 -4.70
CA ASP A 97 24.38 -14.68 -4.57
C ASP A 97 24.98 -15.15 -5.90
N PHE A 98 24.26 -14.95 -7.01
CA PHE A 98 24.76 -15.29 -8.34
C PHE A 98 26.01 -14.50 -8.73
N GLU A 99 26.06 -13.22 -8.35
CA GLU A 99 27.21 -12.36 -8.61
C GLU A 99 28.43 -12.81 -7.79
N LEU A 100 28.22 -13.11 -6.51
CA LEU A 100 29.26 -13.55 -5.58
C LEU A 100 29.85 -14.91 -6.00
N ILE A 101 28.99 -15.88 -6.36
CA ILE A 101 29.43 -17.19 -6.91
C ILE A 101 30.23 -16.99 -8.20
N SER A 102 29.83 -16.05 -9.07
CA SER A 102 30.55 -15.79 -10.30
C SER A 102 31.94 -15.18 -10.06
N GLN A 103 32.07 -14.33 -9.04
CA GLN A 103 33.36 -13.75 -8.63
C GLN A 103 34.29 -14.82 -8.03
N ILE A 104 33.78 -15.68 -7.14
CA ILE A 104 34.57 -16.79 -6.58
C ILE A 104 35.10 -17.71 -7.69
N ARG A 105 34.25 -18.08 -8.64
CA ARG A 105 34.65 -18.95 -9.76
C ARG A 105 35.68 -18.30 -10.69
N LEU A 106 35.76 -16.98 -10.73
CA LEU A 106 36.81 -16.24 -11.47
C LEU A 106 38.13 -16.17 -10.71
N LEU A 107 38.10 -16.26 -9.38
CA LEU A 107 39.31 -16.27 -8.53
C LEU A 107 39.92 -17.67 -8.39
N GLU A 108 39.13 -18.73 -8.55
CA GLU A 108 39.60 -20.13 -8.57
C GLU A 108 40.21 -20.56 -9.92
N LYS A 109 40.18 -19.69 -10.93
CA LYS A 109 40.74 -19.93 -12.27
C LYS A 109 42.04 -19.17 -12.47
#